data_AF-A0A347U680-F1
#
_entry.id   AF-A0A347U680-F1
#
_cell.length_a   1.000
_cell.length_b   1.000
_cell.length_c   1.000
_cell.angle_alpha   90.00
_cell.angle_beta   90.00
_cell.angle_gamma   90.00
#
_symmetry.space_group_name_H-M   'P 1'
#
loop_
_entity.id
_entity.type
_entity.pdbx_description
1 polymer ?
#
loop_
_entity_poly.entity_id
_entity_poly.type
_entity_poly.pdbx_seq_one_letter_code
_entity_poly.pdbx_strand_id
1 'polypeptide(L)'
;MKEELLSKLNDIKELEKIPDNSIFIFSFLIFLAILILTTLIFFLIKFFKNRKKSPRKIYFEILKNIDFSDSKKSAYVITKYSRLITTNEREKKLANELIEELEKYKYKKNVEKIDETIKAKFLVFMDSLDV
;
A
#
# COMPACT_ATOMS: atom_id res chain seq x y z
N MET A 1 -56.12 61.59 -32.78
CA MET A 1 -54.64 61.61 -32.96
C MET A 1 -53.88 61.15 -31.72
N LYS A 2 -54.08 61.72 -30.51
CA LYS A 2 -53.40 61.23 -29.28
C LYS A 2 -53.85 59.84 -28.83
N GLU A 3 -55.15 59.53 -28.94
CA GLU A 3 -55.70 58.22 -28.55
C GLU A 3 -55.26 57.08 -29.47
N GLU A 4 -55.08 57.36 -30.75
CA GLU A 4 -54.59 56.41 -31.76
C GLU A 4 -53.10 56.10 -31.60
N LEU A 5 -52.32 57.05 -31.09
CA LEU A 5 -50.93 56.81 -30.71
C LEU A 5 -50.84 55.93 -29.44
N LEU A 6 -51.75 56.14 -28.48
CA LEU A 6 -51.87 55.34 -27.26
C LEU A 6 -52.27 53.88 -27.55
N SER A 7 -53.17 53.63 -28.50
CA SER A 7 -53.56 52.27 -28.88
C SER A 7 -52.41 51.51 -29.56
N LYS A 8 -51.62 52.19 -30.40
CA LYS A 8 -50.42 51.64 -31.04
C LYS A 8 -49.29 51.33 -30.05
N LEU A 9 -49.21 52.09 -28.97
CA LEU A 9 -48.25 51.88 -27.88
C LEU A 9 -48.63 50.72 -26.96
N ASN A 10 -49.91 50.34 -26.91
CA ASN A 10 -50.41 49.21 -26.11
C ASN A 10 -50.41 47.87 -26.87
N ASP A 11 -49.99 47.86 -28.15
CA ASP A 11 -49.86 46.65 -28.97
C ASP A 11 -48.49 45.99 -28.79
N ILE A 12 -48.09 45.81 -27.53
CA ILE A 12 -46.85 45.10 -27.18
C ILE A 12 -47.27 43.73 -26.68
N LYS A 13 -46.87 42.68 -27.41
CA LYS A 13 -47.19 41.29 -27.07
C LYS A 13 -46.74 40.99 -25.63
N GLU A 14 -47.62 40.35 -24.85
CA GLU A 14 -47.27 39.91 -23.49
C GLU A 14 -46.03 39.01 -23.52
N LEU A 15 -45.17 39.15 -22.52
CA LEU A 15 -43.95 38.35 -22.40
C LEU A 15 -44.33 36.88 -22.26
N GLU A 16 -43.94 36.07 -23.24
CA GLU A 16 -44.08 34.61 -23.15
C GLU A 16 -43.19 34.09 -22.02
N LYS A 17 -43.80 33.35 -21.08
CA LYS A 17 -43.07 32.73 -19.97
C LYS A 17 -42.25 31.57 -20.51
N ILE A 18 -40.94 31.76 -20.59
CA ILE A 18 -40.00 30.69 -20.92
C ILE A 18 -39.79 29.85 -19.64
N PRO A 19 -40.05 28.53 -19.68
CA PRO A 19 -39.77 27.67 -18.53
C PRO A 19 -38.26 27.58 -18.29
N ASP A 20 -37.81 27.99 -17.11
CA ASP A 20 -36.40 27.94 -16.71
C ASP A 20 -36.09 26.68 -15.89
N ASN A 21 -35.27 25.80 -16.47
CA ASN A 21 -34.82 24.56 -15.84
C ASN A 21 -33.37 24.62 -15.35
N SER A 22 -32.74 25.80 -15.40
CA SER A 22 -31.29 25.96 -15.14
C SER A 22 -30.88 25.46 -13.75
N ILE A 23 -31.73 25.66 -12.74
CA ILE A 23 -31.49 25.19 -11.37
C ILE A 23 -31.46 23.65 -11.29
N PHE A 24 -32.37 22.97 -12.00
CA PHE A 24 -32.41 21.51 -12.01
C PHE A 24 -31.19 20.93 -12.72
N ILE A 25 -30.78 21.52 -13.85
CA ILE A 25 -29.59 21.12 -14.59
C ILE A 25 -28.34 21.31 -13.72
N PHE A 26 -28.21 22.45 -13.05
CA PHE A 26 -27.09 22.73 -12.15
C PHE A 26 -27.04 21.75 -10.96
N SER A 27 -28.19 21.49 -10.32
CA SER A 27 -28.27 20.53 -9.22
C SER A 27 -27.91 19.11 -9.66
N PHE A 28 -28.32 18.70 -10.87
CA PHE A 28 -27.96 17.40 -11.43
C PHE A 28 -26.46 17.27 -11.68
N LEU A 29 -25.82 18.33 -12.20
CA LEU A 29 -24.37 18.36 -12.41
C LEU A 29 -23.59 18.28 -11.09
N ILE A 30 -24.04 18.98 -10.04
CA ILE A 30 -23.44 18.88 -8.71
C ILE A 30 -23.56 17.45 -8.18
N PHE A 31 -24.75 16.85 -8.28
CA PHE A 31 -24.96 15.48 -7.86
C PHE A 31 -24.03 14.51 -8.60
N LEU A 32 -23.91 14.66 -9.92
CA LEU A 32 -23.02 13.83 -10.73
C LEU A 32 -21.55 14.01 -10.35
N ALA A 33 -21.12 15.25 -10.09
CA ALA A 33 -19.75 15.53 -9.65
C ALA A 33 -19.43 14.87 -8.30
N ILE A 34 -20.37 14.90 -7.34
CA ILE A 34 -20.22 14.22 -6.05
C ILE A 34 -20.13 12.70 -6.24
N LEU A 35 -20.94 12.13 -7.14
CA LEU A 35 -20.93 10.69 -7.43
C LEU A 35 -19.59 10.26 -8.05
N ILE A 36 -19.05 11.04 -8.98
CA ILE A 36 -17.72 10.80 -9.55
C ILE A 36 -16.64 10.92 -8.48
N LEU A 37 -16.69 11.96 -7.64
CA LEU A 37 -15.70 12.19 -6.59
C LEU A 37 -15.66 11.05 -5.57
N THR A 38 -16.84 10.61 -5.09
CA THR A 38 -16.93 9.48 -4.15
C THR A 38 -16.43 8.18 -4.77
N THR A 39 -16.74 7.93 -6.05
CA THR A 39 -16.23 6.78 -6.80
C THR A 39 -14.70 6.81 -6.89
N LEU A 40 -14.10 7.96 -7.24
CA LEU A 40 -12.65 8.12 -7.32
C LEU A 40 -11.98 7.88 -5.96
N ILE A 41 -12.52 8.47 -4.88
CA ILE A 41 -12.01 8.29 -3.52
C ILE A 41 -12.06 6.80 -3.13
N PHE A 42 -13.17 6.11 -3.39
CA PHE A 42 -13.32 4.69 -3.11
C PHE A 42 -12.28 3.85 -3.86
N PHE A 43 -12.06 4.12 -5.15
CA PHE A 43 -11.05 3.44 -5.96
C PHE A 43 -9.63 3.69 -5.45
N LEU A 44 -9.30 4.93 -5.07
CA LEU A 44 -8.00 5.27 -4.49
C LEU A 44 -7.74 4.47 -3.20
N ILE A 45 -8.68 4.48 -2.26
CA ILE A 45 -8.56 3.73 -1.00
C ILE A 45 -8.35 2.24 -1.27
N LYS A 46 -9.15 1.65 -2.18
CA LYS A 46 -9.03 0.24 -2.56
C LYS A 46 -7.67 -0.07 -3.18
N PHE A 47 -7.14 0.81 -4.02
CA PHE A 47 -5.85 0.64 -4.68
C PHE A 47 -4.69 0.67 -3.68
N PHE A 48 -4.70 1.58 -2.70
CA PHE A 48 -3.67 1.63 -1.67
C PHE A 48 -3.76 0.47 -0.67
N LYS A 49 -4.97 0.08 -0.26
CA LYS A 49 -5.18 -1.00 0.72
C LYS A 49 -4.84 -2.39 0.15
N ASN A 50 -4.96 -2.59 -1.16
CA ASN A 50 -4.67 -3.87 -1.81
C ASN A 50 -3.20 -4.09 -2.19
N ARG A 51 -2.28 -3.19 -1.82
CA ARG A 51 -0.84 -3.47 -1.96
C ARG A 51 -0.41 -4.49 -0.90
N LYS A 52 -0.74 -5.76 -1.13
CA LYS A 52 -0.21 -6.88 -0.31
C LYS A 52 1.32 -6.79 -0.32
N LYS A 53 1.94 -6.72 0.86
CA LYS A 53 3.39 -6.84 0.98
C LYS A 53 3.80 -8.14 0.28
N SER A 54 4.84 -8.09 -0.56
CA SER A 54 5.37 -9.31 -1.16
C SER A 54 5.81 -10.26 -0.05
N PRO A 55 5.65 -11.59 -0.20
CA PRO A 55 6.14 -12.56 0.78
C PRO A 55 7.61 -12.32 1.14
N ARG A 56 8.42 -11.94 0.16
CA ARG A 56 9.84 -11.57 0.33
C ARG A 56 10.03 -10.41 1.32
N LYS A 57 9.23 -9.35 1.23
CA LYS A 57 9.28 -8.21 2.14
C LYS A 57 8.86 -8.58 3.57
N ILE A 58 7.89 -9.49 3.70
CA ILE A 58 7.48 -10.02 5.01
C ILE A 58 8.63 -10.80 5.65
N TYR A 59 9.29 -11.69 4.90
CA TYR A 59 10.43 -12.46 5.41
C TYR A 59 11.60 -11.56 5.81
N PHE A 60 11.86 -10.50 5.04
CA PHE A 60 12.91 -9.53 5.35
C PHE A 60 12.62 -8.81 6.66
N GLU A 61 11.37 -8.38 6.86
CA GLU A 61 10.94 -7.70 8.08
C GLU A 61 11.03 -8.63 9.32
N ILE A 62 10.73 -9.91 9.16
CA ILE A 62 10.91 -10.92 10.22
C ILE A 62 12.39 -11.07 10.58
N LEU A 63 13.27 -11.20 9.57
CA LEU A 63 14.70 -11.35 9.79
C LEU A 63 15.31 -10.09 10.43
N LYS A 64 14.93 -8.90 9.97
CA LYS A 64 15.42 -7.62 10.50
C LYS A 64 15.11 -7.42 11.98
N ASN A 65 13.98 -7.93 12.45
CA ASN A 65 13.52 -7.77 13.84
C ASN A 65 13.87 -8.97 14.73
N ILE A 66 14.86 -9.77 14.33
CA ILE A 66 15.32 -10.88 15.18
C ILE A 66 15.90 -10.35 16.47
N ASP A 67 15.43 -10.94 17.57
CA ASP A 67 16.07 -10.85 18.87
C ASP A 67 17.04 -12.03 19.03
N PHE A 68 18.30 -11.74 19.34
CA PHE A 68 19.36 -12.73 19.58
C PHE A 68 19.41 -13.21 21.05
N SER A 69 18.53 -12.71 21.92
CA SER A 69 18.42 -13.12 23.33
C SER A 69 18.13 -14.61 23.49
N ASP A 70 17.22 -15.16 22.67
CA ASP A 70 16.89 -16.57 22.59
C ASP A 70 17.58 -17.22 21.39
N SER A 71 18.83 -17.62 21.59
CA SER A 71 19.70 -18.16 20.54
C SER A 71 19.11 -19.35 19.79
N LYS A 72 18.33 -20.20 20.47
CA LYS A 72 17.66 -21.35 19.82
C LYS A 72 16.59 -20.85 18.86
N LYS A 73 15.70 -19.99 19.34
CA LYS A 73 14.60 -19.45 18.55
C LYS A 73 15.13 -18.64 17.37
N SER A 74 16.13 -17.77 17.59
CA SER A 74 16.75 -16.99 16.51
C SER A 74 17.33 -17.92 15.44
N ALA A 75 18.06 -18.98 15.82
CA ALA A 75 18.63 -19.93 14.87
C ALA A 75 17.57 -20.61 13.98
N TYR A 76 16.45 -21.03 14.55
CA TYR A 76 15.33 -21.60 13.77
C TYR A 76 14.67 -20.58 12.86
N VAL A 77 14.43 -19.36 13.35
CA VAL A 77 13.80 -18.28 12.58
C VAL A 77 14.70 -17.89 11.41
N ILE A 78 15.99 -17.62 11.66
CA ILE A 78 16.97 -17.29 10.61
C ILE A 78 16.99 -18.41 9.57
N THR A 79 17.17 -19.66 10.00
CA THR A 79 17.25 -20.80 9.06
C THR A 79 16.02 -20.89 8.17
N LYS A 80 14.82 -20.74 8.74
CA LYS A 80 13.57 -20.83 7.99
C LYS A 80 13.44 -19.70 6.97
N TYR A 81 13.60 -18.46 7.40
CA TYR A 81 13.30 -17.31 6.56
C TYR A 81 14.44 -16.97 5.59
N SER A 82 15.69 -17.28 5.91
CA SER A 82 16.81 -17.19 4.97
C SER A 82 16.58 -18.07 3.75
N ARG A 83 16.09 -19.31 3.92
CA ARG A 83 15.77 -20.20 2.79
C ARG A 83 14.60 -19.70 1.93
N LEU A 84 13.65 -18.98 2.54
CA LEU A 84 12.46 -18.48 1.85
C LEU A 84 12.69 -17.16 1.11
N ILE A 85 13.64 -16.34 1.57
CA ILE A 85 13.91 -15.01 1.01
C ILE A 85 14.93 -15.02 -0.13
N THR A 86 15.83 -16.01 -0.13
CA THR A 86 16.91 -16.14 -1.12
C THR A 86 16.36 -16.51 -2.49
N THR A 87 16.80 -15.78 -3.51
CA THR A 87 16.36 -15.96 -4.90
C THR A 87 17.52 -16.34 -5.83
N ASN A 88 18.65 -15.65 -5.72
CA ASN A 88 19.83 -15.87 -6.55
C ASN A 88 20.86 -16.79 -5.86
N GLU A 89 21.81 -17.31 -6.63
CA GLU A 89 22.82 -18.26 -6.13
C GLU A 89 23.74 -17.66 -5.08
N ARG A 90 24.06 -16.36 -5.16
CA ARG A 90 24.90 -15.67 -4.17
C ARG A 90 24.21 -15.61 -2.82
N GLU A 91 22.95 -15.18 -2.79
CA GLU A 91 22.11 -15.12 -1.59
C GLU A 91 21.98 -16.52 -0.97
N LYS A 92 21.70 -17.55 -1.79
CA LYS A 92 21.59 -18.94 -1.33
C LYS A 92 22.90 -19.43 -0.70
N LYS A 93 24.05 -19.11 -1.30
CA LYS A 93 25.36 -19.51 -0.76
C LYS A 93 25.59 -18.88 0.62
N LEU A 94 25.40 -17.56 0.75
CA LEU A 94 25.54 -16.85 2.03
C LEU A 94 24.56 -17.39 3.08
N ALA A 95 23.32 -17.66 2.69
CA ALA A 95 22.33 -18.26 3.59
C ALA A 95 22.75 -19.65 4.07
N ASN A 96 23.26 -20.51 3.19
CA ASN A 96 23.68 -21.86 3.56
C ASN A 96 24.89 -21.84 4.51
N GLU A 97 25.90 -21.02 4.22
CA GLU A 97 27.06 -20.83 5.10
C GLU A 97 26.62 -20.37 6.51
N LEU A 98 25.68 -19.42 6.58
CA LEU A 98 25.11 -18.97 7.85
C LEU A 98 24.31 -20.08 8.56
N ILE A 99 23.52 -20.85 7.82
CA ILE A 99 22.68 -21.92 8.38
C ILE A 99 23.53 -23.03 8.98
N GLU A 100 24.61 -23.43 8.32
CA GLU A 100 25.54 -24.44 8.80
C GLU A 100 26.11 -24.07 10.19
N GLU A 101 26.47 -22.80 10.39
CA GLU A 101 26.97 -22.33 11.68
C GLU A 101 25.88 -22.24 12.76
N LEU A 102 24.63 -22.01 12.35
CA LEU A 102 23.49 -21.94 13.24
C LEU A 102 23.01 -23.32 13.73
N GLU A 103 23.39 -24.41 13.06
CA GLU A 103 23.00 -25.78 13.47
C GLU A 103 23.45 -26.11 14.89
N LYS A 104 24.59 -25.59 15.35
CA LYS A 104 25.08 -25.84 16.74
C LYS A 104 24.17 -25.27 17.83
N TYR A 105 23.32 -24.30 17.50
CA TYR A 105 22.32 -23.70 18.40
C TYR A 105 20.95 -24.37 18.30
N LYS A 106 20.78 -25.30 17.36
CA LYS A 106 19.53 -26.03 17.15
C LYS A 106 19.55 -27.33 17.96
N TYR A 107 18.36 -27.85 18.26
CA TYR A 107 18.11 -29.14 18.94
C TYR A 107 18.55 -29.29 20.43
N LYS A 108 19.58 -28.59 20.90
CA LYS A 108 19.98 -28.62 22.33
C LYS A 108 18.94 -27.92 23.22
N LYS A 109 18.82 -28.35 24.48
CA LYS A 109 17.87 -27.76 25.46
C LYS A 109 18.36 -26.41 25.97
N ASN A 110 19.62 -26.36 26.39
CA ASN A 110 20.33 -25.13 26.74
C ASN A 110 21.39 -24.87 25.67
N VAL A 111 21.47 -23.63 25.21
CA VAL A 111 22.42 -23.19 24.19
C VAL A 111 23.08 -21.90 24.63
N GLU A 112 24.35 -21.79 24.28
CA GLU A 112 25.12 -20.57 24.47
C GLU A 112 24.55 -19.45 23.60
N LYS A 113 24.95 -18.21 23.95
CA LYS A 113 24.58 -17.05 23.15
C LYS A 113 25.20 -17.16 21.76
N ILE A 114 24.47 -16.70 20.74
CA ILE A 114 25.00 -16.54 19.39
C ILE A 114 26.19 -15.58 19.44
N ASP A 115 27.31 -16.07 18.90
CA ASP A 115 28.57 -15.34 18.85
C ASP A 115 28.47 -14.12 17.91
N GLU A 116 29.27 -13.08 18.19
CA GLU A 116 29.34 -11.85 17.39
C GLU A 116 29.79 -12.15 15.95
N THR A 117 30.61 -13.17 15.74
CA THR A 117 31.02 -13.63 14.40
C THR A 117 29.82 -14.03 13.54
N ILE A 118 28.86 -14.75 14.12
CA ILE A 118 27.64 -15.21 13.43
C ILE A 118 26.69 -14.05 13.20
N LYS A 119 26.60 -13.11 14.14
CA LYS A 119 25.83 -11.88 13.95
C LYS A 119 26.39 -11.05 12.80
N ALA A 120 27.72 -10.92 12.69
CA ALA A 120 28.35 -10.24 11.57
C ALA A 120 28.03 -10.93 10.23
N LYS A 121 28.08 -12.27 10.17
CA LYS A 121 27.67 -13.03 8.98
C LYS A 121 26.20 -12.85 8.64
N PHE A 122 25.33 -12.80 9.64
CA PHE A 122 23.91 -12.50 9.46
C PHE A 122 23.71 -11.11 8.87
N LEU A 123 24.45 -10.09 9.31
CA LEU A 123 24.40 -8.75 8.73
C LEU A 123 24.85 -8.75 7.26
N VAL A 124 25.97 -9.40 6.94
CA VAL A 124 26.45 -9.54 5.55
C VAL A 124 25.42 -10.24 4.67
N PHE A 125 24.76 -11.28 5.20
CA PHE A 125 23.66 -11.93 4.50
C PHE A 125 22.50 -10.96 4.28
N MET A 126 22.08 -10.21 5.30
CA MET A 126 20.99 -9.23 5.19
C MET A 126 21.30 -8.12 4.18
N ASP A 127 22.53 -7.63 4.14
CA ASP A 127 22.98 -6.60 3.19
C ASP A 127 23.01 -7.10 1.75
N SER A 128 23.12 -8.42 1.55
CA SER A 128 23.07 -9.03 0.22
C SER A 128 21.65 -9.12 -0.37
N LEU A 129 20.61 -8.92 0.45
CA LEU A 129 19.23 -9.04 0.04
C LEU A 129 18.72 -7.72 -0.55
N ASP A 130 18.40 -7.72 -1.85
CA ASP A 130 17.74 -6.60 -2.52
C ASP A 130 16.20 -6.78 -2.42
N VAL A 131 15.53 -6.00 -1.55
CA VAL A 131 14.11 -6.16 -1.15
C VAL A 131 13.28 -4.89 -1.26
#